data_AF-A0A925P896-F1
#
_entry.id   AF-A0A925P896-F1
#
_cell.length_a   1.000
_cell.length_b   1.000
_cell.length_c   1.000
_cell.angle_alpha   90.00
_cell.angle_beta   90.00
_cell.angle_gamma   90.00
#
_symmetry.space_group_name_H-M   'P 1'
#
loop_
_entity.id
_entity.type
_entity.pdbx_description
1 polymer ?
#
loop_
_entity_poly.entity_id
_entity_poly.type
_entity_poly.pdbx_seq_one_letter_code
_entity_poly.pdbx_strand_id
1 'polypeptide(L)'
;MALTDDIRSKPLLHAKGLIFLFAGLIAIGGLLLESPHLRTVALLAIAIWSFCRFYYYLFYVLENYAGRGRKYAGLLDALRYVFLHREKR
;
A
#
# COMPACT_ATOMS: atom_id res chain seq x y z
N MET A 1 -6.03 -2.94 28.33
CA MET A 1 -5.91 -2.39 26.97
C MET A 1 -5.33 -3.50 26.11
N ALA A 2 -6.16 -4.14 25.28
CA ALA A 2 -5.69 -5.26 24.47
C ALA A 2 -4.78 -4.70 23.37
N LEU A 3 -3.61 -5.32 23.15
CA LEU A 3 -2.66 -4.91 22.11
C LEU A 3 -3.24 -5.02 20.68
N THR A 4 -4.43 -5.61 20.55
CA THR A 4 -5.20 -5.86 19.33
C THR A 4 -6.35 -4.86 19.10
N ASP A 5 -6.56 -3.88 19.98
CA ASP A 5 -7.58 -2.86 19.75
C ASP A 5 -7.17 -1.92 18.61
N ASP A 6 -8.00 -1.86 17.58
CA ASP A 6 -7.77 -1.04 16.39
C ASP A 6 -7.75 0.45 16.76
N ILE A 7 -6.72 1.15 16.29
CA ILE A 7 -6.49 2.54 16.65
C ILE A 7 -7.49 3.41 15.89
N ARG A 8 -8.69 3.63 16.47
CA ARG A 8 -9.76 4.43 15.86
C ARG A 8 -9.56 5.94 15.95
N SER A 9 -8.49 6.41 16.59
CA SER A 9 -8.26 7.85 16.71
C SER A 9 -7.75 8.41 15.37
N LYS A 10 -8.50 9.35 14.81
CA LYS A 10 -8.12 10.13 13.61
C LYS A 10 -6.68 10.68 13.67
N PRO A 11 -6.18 11.27 14.79
CA PRO A 11 -4.81 11.79 14.81
C PRO A 11 -3.74 10.69 14.68
N LEU A 12 -3.95 9.50 15.26
CA LEU A 12 -2.98 8.41 15.15
C LEU A 12 -2.93 7.80 13.74
N LEU A 13 -4.05 7.81 13.01
CA LEU A 13 -4.07 7.42 11.60
C LEU A 13 -3.25 8.37 10.73
N HIS A 14 -3.38 9.69 10.93
CA HIS A 14 -2.56 10.68 10.22
C HIS A 14 -1.08 10.58 10.61
N ALA A 15 -0.78 10.42 11.90
CA ALA A 15 0.59 10.23 12.38
C ALA A 15 1.26 8.99 11.76
N LYS A 16 0.53 7.87 11.68
CA LYS A 16 1.00 6.65 11.02
C LYS A 16 1.30 6.89 9.54
N GLY A 17 0.42 7.60 8.83
CA GLY A 17 0.67 8.01 7.44
C GLY A 17 1.91 8.88 7.30
N LEU A 18 2.11 9.83 8.20
CA LEU A 18 3.26 10.72 8.21
C LEU A 18 4.58 9.97 8.44
N ILE A 19 4.59 8.98 9.35
CA ILE A 19 5.77 8.12 9.59
C ILE A 19 6.14 7.37 8.31
N PHE A 20 5.17 6.81 7.59
CA PHE A 20 5.45 6.13 6.32
C PHE A 20 5.95 7.09 5.23
N LEU A 21 5.44 8.32 5.19
CA LEU A 21 5.95 9.35 4.29
C LEU A 21 7.43 9.66 4.56
N PHE A 22 7.78 9.92 5.82
CA PHE A 22 9.17 10.19 6.20
C PHE A 22 10.08 9.00 5.93
N ALA A 23 9.64 7.77 6.25
CA ALA A 23 10.39 6.56 5.94
C ALA A 23 10.66 6.43 4.43
N GLY A 24 9.66 6.71 3.59
CA GLY A 24 9.80 6.74 2.14
C GLY A 24 10.79 7.80 1.66
N LEU A 25 10.73 9.01 2.21
CA LEU A 25 11.66 10.10 1.87
C LEU A 25 13.10 9.77 2.27
N ILE A 26 13.30 9.18 3.46
CA ILE A 26 14.63 8.75 3.92
C ILE A 26 15.17 7.64 3.01
N ALA A 27 14.33 6.65 2.63
CA ALA A 27 14.74 5.58 1.73
C ALA A 27 15.11 6.09 0.32
N ILE A 28 14.28 6.98 -0.25
CA ILE A 28 14.56 7.60 -1.56
C ILE A 28 15.84 8.44 -1.48
N GLY A 29 15.97 9.29 -0.46
CA GLY A 29 17.14 10.12 -0.24
C GLY A 29 18.42 9.29 -0.09
N GLY A 30 18.39 8.24 0.72
CA GLY A 30 19.51 7.31 0.88
C GLY A 30 19.92 6.65 -0.43
N LEU A 31 18.96 6.16 -1.22
CA LEU A 31 19.25 5.49 -2.50
C LEU A 31 19.85 6.46 -3.54
N LEU A 32 19.38 7.72 -3.53
CA LEU A 32 19.92 8.76 -4.40
C LEU A 32 21.30 9.25 -3.97
N LEU A 33 21.59 9.27 -2.66
CA LEU A 33 22.93 9.57 -2.14
C LEU A 33 23.94 8.47 -2.49
N GLU A 34 23.51 7.20 -2.45
CA GLU A 34 24.36 6.06 -2.82
C GLU A 34 24.56 5.94 -4.33
N SER A 35 23.53 6.23 -5.12
CA SER A 35 23.55 6.07 -6.58
C SER A 35 22.83 7.22 -7.31
N PRO A 36 23.48 8.40 -7.44
CA PRO A 36 22.89 9.61 -8.03
C PRO A 36 22.86 9.54 -9.57
N HIS A 37 22.26 8.49 -10.11
CA HIS A 37 22.03 8.32 -11.54
C HIS A 37 20.58 8.66 -11.90
N LEU A 38 20.39 9.34 -13.03
CA LEU A 38 19.06 9.60 -13.60
C LEU A 38 18.27 8.30 -13.84
N ARG A 39 18.97 7.19 -14.13
CA ARG A 39 18.38 5.86 -14.23
C ARG A 39 17.74 5.40 -12.92
N THR A 40 18.43 5.59 -11.78
CA THR A 40 17.90 5.24 -10.45
C THR A 40 16.65 6.04 -10.13
N VAL A 41 16.67 7.36 -10.41
CA VAL A 41 15.51 8.25 -10.23
C VAL A 41 14.32 7.78 -11.07
N ALA A 42 14.55 7.48 -12.36
CA ALA A 42 13.49 7.03 -13.27
C ALA A 42 12.89 5.68 -12.83
N LEU A 43 13.73 4.72 -12.47
CA LEU A 43 13.27 3.41 -11.98
C LEU A 43 12.50 3.53 -10.66
N LEU A 44 12.97 4.36 -9.72
CA LEU A 44 12.26 4.66 -8.47
C LEU A 44 10.88 5.28 -8.75
N ALA A 45 10.80 6.26 -9.64
CA ALA A 45 9.54 6.91 -10.00
C ALA A 45 8.54 5.90 -10.60
N ILE A 46 8.99 5.06 -11.54
CA ILE A 46 8.17 4.01 -12.15
C ILE A 46 7.68 3.02 -11.09
N ALA A 47 8.55 2.60 -10.18
CA ALA A 47 8.21 1.67 -9.11
C ALA A 47 7.15 2.28 -8.18
N ILE A 48 7.40 3.48 -7.65
CA ILE A 48 6.47 4.18 -6.75
C ILE A 48 5.11 4.37 -7.43
N TRP A 49 5.10 4.84 -8.67
CA TRP A 49 3.87 5.03 -9.44
C TRP A 49 3.09 3.73 -9.63
N SER A 50 3.77 2.67 -10.06
CA SER A 50 3.17 1.36 -10.32
C SER A 50 2.59 0.75 -9.04
N PHE A 51 3.32 0.81 -7.92
CA PHE A 51 2.85 0.30 -6.64
C PHE A 51 1.71 1.14 -6.06
N CYS A 52 1.74 2.47 -6.18
CA CYS A 52 0.65 3.34 -5.76
C CYS A 52 -0.64 3.02 -6.55
N ARG A 53 -0.51 2.87 -7.89
CA ARG A 53 -1.64 2.50 -8.75
C ARG A 53 -2.16 1.09 -8.46
N PHE A 54 -1.26 0.14 -8.20
CA PHE A 54 -1.62 -1.23 -7.81
C PHE A 54 -2.35 -1.26 -6.46
N TYR A 55 -1.88 -0.50 -5.47
CA TYR A 55 -2.56 -0.38 -4.18
C TYR A 55 -3.97 0.19 -4.34
N TYR A 56 -4.12 1.26 -5.14
CA TYR A 56 -5.45 1.80 -5.47
C TYR A 56 -6.33 0.74 -6.15
N TYR A 57 -5.80 0.01 -7.14
CA TYR A 57 -6.56 -1.06 -7.81
C TYR A 57 -7.04 -2.14 -6.83
N LEU A 58 -6.16 -2.61 -5.95
CA LEU A 58 -6.46 -3.72 -5.06
C LEU A 58 -7.54 -3.38 -4.02
N PHE A 59 -7.53 -2.16 -3.48
CA PHE A 59 -8.51 -1.77 -2.46
C PHE A 59 -9.72 -1.06 -3.05
N TYR A 60 -9.54 -0.17 -4.03
CA TYR A 60 -10.66 0.56 -4.62
C TYR A 60 -11.39 -0.26 -5.67
N VAL A 61 -10.68 -0.81 -6.66
CA VAL A 61 -11.32 -1.48 -7.79
C VAL A 61 -11.86 -2.85 -7.37
N LEU A 62 -11.09 -3.62 -6.60
CA LEU A 62 -11.52 -4.94 -6.14
C LEU A 62 -12.67 -4.87 -5.12
N GLU A 63 -12.76 -3.81 -4.31
CA GLU A 63 -13.88 -3.63 -3.37
C GLU A 63 -15.13 -3.17 -4.10
N ASN A 64 -15.02 -2.15 -4.96
CA ASN A 64 -16.18 -1.57 -5.65
C ASN A 64 -16.71 -2.41 -6.81
N TYR A 65 -15.84 -3.08 -7.58
CA TYR A 65 -16.24 -3.77 -8.82
C TYR A 65 -16.28 -5.30 -8.69
N ALA A 66 -15.54 -5.90 -7.76
CA ALA A 66 -15.53 -7.36 -7.60
C ALA A 66 -16.59 -7.88 -6.61
N GLY A 67 -17.48 -7.03 -6.09
CA GLY A 67 -18.71 -7.46 -5.41
C GLY A 67 -18.57 -7.94 -3.97
N ARG A 68 -17.49 -7.58 -3.25
CA ARG A 68 -17.38 -7.88 -1.81
C ARG A 68 -18.06 -6.80 -0.97
N GLY A 69 -19.15 -7.15 -0.28
CA GLY A 69 -19.81 -6.29 0.70
C GLY A 69 -19.03 -6.02 2.00
N ARG A 70 -17.73 -6.36 2.07
CA ARG A 70 -16.87 -6.19 3.26
C ARG A 70 -15.51 -5.62 2.89
N LYS A 71 -15.09 -4.58 3.62
CA LYS A 71 -13.78 -3.91 3.48
C LYS A 71 -12.63 -4.90 3.68
N TYR A 72 -11.60 -4.81 2.84
CA TYR A 72 -10.41 -5.67 2.99
C TYR A 72 -9.67 -5.34 4.28
N ALA A 73 -9.37 -6.36 5.09
CA ALA A 73 -8.59 -6.19 6.32
C ALA A 73 -7.08 -5.99 6.07
N GLY A 74 -6.61 -6.24 4.84
CA GLY A 74 -5.23 -6.03 4.43
C GLY A 74 -4.88 -6.63 3.07
N LEU A 75 -3.63 -6.44 2.64
CA LEU A 75 -3.13 -6.91 1.34
C LEU A 75 -3.29 -8.43 1.16
N LEU A 76 -3.05 -9.20 2.22
CA LEU A 76 -3.19 -10.66 2.21
C LEU A 76 -4.65 -11.14 2.05
N ASP A 77 -5.63 -10.39 2.57
CA ASP A 77 -7.05 -10.71 2.38
C ASP A 77 -7.49 -10.43 0.94
N ALA A 78 -7.00 -9.35 0.34
CA ALA A 78 -7.26 -9.03 -1.05
C ALA A 78 -6.58 -10.01 -2.01
N LEU A 79 -5.31 -10.40 -1.75
CA LEU A 79 -4.64 -11.45 -2.52
C LEU A 79 -5.36 -12.79 -2.37
N ARG A 80 -5.72 -13.19 -1.14
CA ARG A 80 -6.50 -14.40 -0.88
C ARG A 80 -7.82 -14.39 -1.65
N TYR A 81 -8.51 -13.25 -1.72
CA TYR A 81 -9.72 -13.13 -2.52
C TYR A 81 -9.45 -13.39 -4.01
N VAL A 82 -8.47 -12.75 -4.62
CA VAL A 82 -8.13 -12.96 -6.04
C VAL A 82 -7.73 -14.41 -6.33
N PHE A 83 -6.95 -15.03 -5.44
CA PHE A 83 -6.46 -16.41 -5.64
C PHE A 83 -7.51 -17.48 -5.31
N LEU A 84 -8.32 -17.32 -4.26
CA LEU A 84 -9.35 -18.31 -3.88
C LEU A 84 -10.64 -18.20 -4.69
N HIS A 85 -11.01 -17.01 -5.18
CA HIS A 85 -12.20 -16.88 -6.04
C HIS A 85 -11.96 -17.31 -7.50
N ARG A 86 -10.74 -17.73 -7.85
CA ARG A 86 -10.44 -18.36 -9.14
C ARG A 86 -11.03 -19.77 -9.28
N GLU A 87 -11.48 -20.41 -8.20
CA GLU A 87 -11.97 -21.81 -8.22
C GLU A 87 -13.48 -21.96 -8.49
N LYS A 88 -14.22 -20.86 -8.67
CA LYS A 88 -15.66 -20.88 -9.03
C LYS A 88 -15.95 -20.19 -10.35
N ARG A 89 -15.13 -20.44 -11.38
CA ARG A 89 -15.53 -20.24 -12.77
C ARG A 89 -15.30 -21.52 -13.55
#